data_AF-A0A935N255-F1
#
_entry.id   AF-A0A935N255-F1
#
_cell.length_a   1.000
_cell.length_b   1.000
_cell.length_c   1.000
_cell.angle_alpha   90.00
_cell.angle_beta   90.00
_cell.angle_gamma   90.00
#
_symmetry.space_group_name_H-M   'P 1'
#
loop_
_entity.id
_entity.type
_entity.pdbx_description
1 polymer ?
#
loop_
_entity_poly.entity_id
_entity_poly.type
_entity_poly.pdbx_seq_one_letter_code
_entity_poly.pdbx_strand_id
1 'polypeptide(L)'
;MPFLFFLASIFYTRQTNSPIAPLFMLGYMFFIGSVFYLWKDKILLNKHIALPALVVLVAAANIDKTIFFVLYILLLPYIVLYFAYFPSRLVRNYNRFGDYSYGVYIYAFPVQQCLAFMMPGISVRNMIFFSLSITLVLAIASWNLVERHALLLKGKSLKYLGSIGVR
;
A
#
# COMPACT_ATOMS: atom_id res chain seq x y z
N MET A 1 25.60 -15.01 -6.33
CA MET A 1 25.70 -15.24 -4.87
C MET A 1 24.66 -14.49 -4.05
N PRO A 2 24.35 -13.19 -4.26
CA PRO A 2 23.39 -12.45 -3.42
C PRO A 2 21.94 -12.97 -3.52
N PHE A 3 21.52 -13.38 -4.73
CA PHE A 3 20.15 -13.85 -4.98
C PHE A 3 19.84 -15.18 -4.29
N LEU A 4 20.81 -16.10 -4.24
CA LEU A 4 20.65 -17.37 -3.53
C LEU A 4 20.60 -17.16 -2.02
N PHE A 5 21.37 -16.19 -1.49
CA PHE A 5 21.32 -15.81 -0.09
C PHE A 5 19.97 -15.17 0.28
N PHE A 6 19.41 -14.37 -0.62
CA PHE A 6 18.07 -13.78 -0.52
C PHE A 6 16.94 -14.84 -0.55
N LEU A 7 17.04 -15.83 -1.44
CA LEU A 7 16.07 -16.93 -1.43
C LEU A 7 16.22 -17.75 -0.16
N ALA A 8 17.45 -18.13 0.21
CA ALA A 8 17.74 -18.90 1.42
C ALA A 8 17.27 -18.20 2.70
N SER A 9 17.41 -16.88 2.79
CA SER A 9 16.88 -16.12 3.93
C SER A 9 15.36 -16.13 3.96
N ILE A 10 14.64 -16.01 2.83
CA ILE A 10 13.18 -16.13 2.79
C ILE A 10 12.73 -17.50 3.33
N PHE A 11 13.40 -18.58 2.94
CA PHE A 11 13.13 -19.94 3.43
C PHE A 11 13.48 -20.07 4.93
N TYR A 12 14.66 -19.60 5.34
CA TYR A 12 15.16 -19.67 6.72
C TYR A 12 14.27 -18.89 7.70
N THR A 13 13.88 -17.68 7.30
CA THR A 13 12.99 -16.79 8.04
C THR A 13 11.60 -17.41 8.25
N ARG A 14 11.15 -18.28 7.34
CA ARG A 14 9.89 -19.03 7.48
C ARG A 14 10.02 -20.28 8.33
N GLN A 15 11.13 -21.02 8.22
CA GLN A 15 11.36 -22.24 9.01
C GLN A 15 11.38 -21.96 10.51
N THR A 16 11.82 -20.76 10.91
CA THR A 16 12.16 -20.46 12.31
C THR A 16 11.09 -19.72 13.12
N ASN A 17 9.93 -19.34 12.54
CA ASN A 17 8.90 -18.51 13.22
C ASN A 17 9.49 -17.35 14.04
N SER A 18 10.62 -16.81 13.57
CA SER A 18 11.41 -15.88 14.35
C SER A 18 10.72 -14.52 14.37
N PRO A 19 10.66 -13.81 15.51
CA PRO A 19 10.01 -12.50 15.59
C PRO A 19 10.66 -11.44 14.68
N ILE A 20 11.91 -11.64 14.25
CA ILE A 20 12.62 -10.74 13.32
C ILE A 20 12.27 -10.98 11.84
N ALA A 21 11.52 -12.03 11.54
CA ALA A 21 11.14 -12.40 10.18
C ALA A 21 10.51 -11.25 9.37
N PRO A 22 9.56 -10.48 9.92
CA PRO A 22 8.94 -9.38 9.19
C PRO A 22 9.92 -8.24 8.86
N LEU A 23 10.95 -8.02 9.69
CA LEU A 23 11.94 -6.96 9.47
C LEU A 23 12.75 -7.21 8.20
N PHE A 24 13.15 -8.46 7.94
CA PHE A 24 13.85 -8.83 6.71
C PHE A 24 12.98 -8.60 5.48
N MET A 25 11.71 -8.99 5.55
CA MET A 25 10.75 -8.78 4.46
C MET A 25 10.57 -7.30 4.14
N LEU A 26 10.42 -6.45 5.16
CA LEU A 26 10.35 -4.99 5.00
C LEU A 26 11.62 -4.44 4.36
N GLY A 27 12.80 -4.88 4.82
CA GLY A 27 14.08 -4.52 4.22
C GLY A 27 14.16 -4.89 2.74
N TYR A 28 13.75 -6.11 2.38
CA TYR A 28 13.73 -6.54 0.98
C TYR A 28 12.84 -5.70 0.09
N MET A 29 11.62 -5.40 0.54
CA MET A 29 10.70 -4.54 -0.21
C MET A 29 11.27 -3.12 -0.39
N PHE A 30 11.90 -2.56 0.65
CA PHE A 30 12.56 -1.26 0.58
C PHE A 30 13.72 -1.23 -0.42
N PHE A 31 14.61 -2.23 -0.37
CA PHE A 31 15.76 -2.30 -1.27
C PHE A 31 15.34 -2.53 -2.72
N ILE A 32 14.33 -3.38 -2.97
CA ILE A 32 13.79 -3.54 -4.33
C ILE A 32 13.24 -2.21 -4.83
N GLY A 33 12.46 -1.49 -4.03
CA GLY A 33 12.01 -0.13 -4.37
C GLY A 33 13.18 0.82 -4.71
N SER A 34 14.27 0.73 -3.96
CA SER A 34 15.48 1.52 -4.21
C SER A 34 16.16 1.16 -5.53
N VAL A 35 16.23 -0.13 -5.88
CA VAL A 35 16.72 -0.59 -7.19
C VAL A 35 15.84 -0.05 -8.33
N PHE A 36 14.52 -0.10 -8.16
CA PHE A 36 13.57 0.49 -9.11
C PHE A 36 13.83 1.99 -9.30
N TYR A 37 14.14 2.72 -8.22
CA TYR A 37 14.48 4.14 -8.30
C TYR A 37 15.82 4.40 -9.01
N LEU A 38 16.86 3.63 -8.70
CA LEU A 38 18.18 3.76 -9.34
C LEU A 38 18.12 3.46 -10.85
N TRP A 39 17.22 2.57 -11.27
CA TRP A 39 17.05 2.18 -12.68
C TRP A 39 15.79 2.77 -13.33
N LYS A 40 15.20 3.81 -12.74
CA LYS A 40 13.95 4.41 -13.22
C LYS A 40 13.97 4.80 -14.70
N ASP A 41 15.12 5.22 -15.23
CA ASP A 41 15.26 5.65 -16.63
C ASP A 41 15.31 4.47 -17.62
N LYS A 42 15.54 3.24 -17.12
CA LYS A 42 15.61 2.01 -17.92
C LYS A 42 14.35 1.16 -17.79
N ILE A 43 13.60 1.32 -16.69
CA ILE A 43 12.42 0.49 -16.40
C ILE A 43 11.19 1.11 -17.07
N LEU A 44 10.73 0.46 -18.13
CA LEU A 44 9.47 0.83 -18.78
C LEU A 44 8.29 0.20 -18.04
N LEU A 45 7.41 1.04 -17.52
CA LEU A 45 6.16 0.63 -16.88
C LEU A 45 5.09 0.39 -17.95
N ASN A 46 4.71 -0.87 -18.18
CA ASN A 46 3.78 -1.26 -19.24
C ASN A 46 2.67 -2.19 -18.72
N LYS A 47 1.43 -1.95 -19.17
CA LYS A 47 0.26 -2.82 -18.91
C LYS A 47 0.49 -4.28 -19.29
N HIS A 48 1.26 -4.50 -20.36
CA HIS A 48 1.55 -5.85 -20.87
C HIS A 48 2.44 -6.66 -19.94
N ILE A 49 3.13 -6.02 -18.99
CA ILE A 49 3.90 -6.69 -17.93
C ILE A 49 3.11 -6.67 -16.61
N ALA A 50 2.53 -5.51 -16.27
CA ALA A 50 1.83 -5.33 -15.00
C ALA A 50 0.60 -6.23 -14.84
N LEU A 51 -0.23 -6.38 -15.89
CA LEU A 51 -1.45 -7.19 -15.80
C LEU A 51 -1.13 -8.70 -15.68
N PRO A 52 -0.25 -9.30 -16.50
CA PRO A 52 0.17 -10.68 -16.27
C PRO A 52 0.85 -10.88 -14.92
N ALA A 53 1.70 -9.94 -14.47
CA ALA A 53 2.33 -10.01 -13.15
C ALA A 53 1.29 -10.05 -12.01
N LEU A 54 0.24 -9.24 -12.12
CA LEU A 54 -0.87 -9.26 -11.16
C LEU A 54 -1.61 -10.61 -11.18
N VAL A 55 -1.92 -11.15 -12.36
CA VAL A 55 -2.58 -12.45 -12.50
C VAL A 55 -1.71 -13.56 -11.90
N VAL A 56 -0.42 -13.59 -12.22
CA VAL A 56 0.54 -14.55 -11.67
C VAL A 56 0.61 -14.45 -10.15
N LEU A 57 0.64 -13.25 -9.59
CA LEU A 57 0.67 -13.03 -8.15
C LEU A 57 -0.61 -13.55 -7.46
N VAL A 58 -1.78 -13.26 -8.04
CA VAL A 58 -3.08 -13.74 -7.51
C VAL A 58 -3.19 -15.26 -7.63
N ALA A 59 -2.74 -15.85 -8.75
CA ALA A 59 -2.72 -17.30 -8.92
C ALA A 59 -1.80 -17.97 -7.89
N ALA A 60 -0.60 -17.43 -7.69
CA ALA A 60 0.37 -17.95 -6.73
C ALA A 60 -0.17 -17.97 -5.29
N ALA A 61 -0.98 -16.97 -4.92
CA ALA A 61 -1.63 -16.90 -3.60
C ALA A 61 -2.52 -18.11 -3.29
N ASN A 62 -3.00 -18.82 -4.33
CA ASN A 62 -3.88 -19.98 -4.22
C ASN A 62 -3.16 -21.33 -4.38
N ILE A 63 -1.87 -21.33 -4.75
CA ILE A 63 -1.11 -22.56 -5.04
C ILE A 63 -0.22 -22.93 -3.84
N ASP A 64 0.74 -22.06 -3.54
CA ASP A 64 1.73 -22.32 -2.50
C ASP A 64 2.16 -21.00 -1.87
N LYS A 65 2.21 -20.98 -0.54
CA LYS A 65 2.55 -19.77 0.20
C LYS A 65 4.00 -19.36 -0.06
N THR A 66 4.92 -20.29 -0.23
CA THR A 66 6.33 -19.99 -0.41
C THR A 66 6.58 -19.33 -1.76
N ILE A 67 6.02 -19.92 -2.82
CA ILE A 67 6.04 -19.35 -4.17
C ILE A 67 5.37 -17.96 -4.17
N PHE A 68 4.23 -17.82 -3.51
CA PHE A 68 3.56 -16.53 -3.37
C PHE A 68 4.45 -15.46 -2.74
N PHE A 69 5.15 -15.74 -1.64
CA PHE A 69 6.00 -14.74 -0.98
C PHE A 69 7.18 -14.28 -1.85
N VAL A 70 7.81 -15.21 -2.57
CA VAL A 70 8.90 -14.85 -3.51
C VAL A 70 8.35 -13.96 -4.62
N LEU A 71 7.24 -14.34 -5.24
CA LEU A 71 6.61 -13.54 -6.29
C LEU A 71 6.05 -12.21 -5.76
N TYR A 72 5.54 -12.17 -4.54
CA TYR A 72 5.06 -10.97 -3.88
C TYR A 72 6.17 -9.93 -3.74
N ILE A 73 7.35 -10.34 -3.26
CA ILE A 73 8.49 -9.44 -3.07
C ILE A 73 9.00 -8.89 -4.42
N LEU A 74 8.98 -9.70 -5.48
CA LEU A 74 9.49 -9.32 -6.80
C LEU A 74 8.50 -8.54 -7.67
N LEU A 75 7.24 -8.99 -7.73
CA LEU A 75 6.24 -8.47 -8.64
C LEU A 75 5.46 -7.29 -8.07
N LEU A 76 5.18 -7.30 -6.75
CA LEU A 76 4.35 -6.25 -6.15
C LEU A 76 4.93 -4.84 -6.36
N PRO A 77 6.25 -4.59 -6.20
CA PRO A 77 6.81 -3.25 -6.44
C PRO A 77 6.57 -2.76 -7.86
N TYR A 78 6.75 -3.62 -8.88
CA TYR A 78 6.47 -3.26 -10.27
C TYR A 78 4.99 -2.93 -10.48
N ILE A 79 4.09 -3.77 -9.95
CA ILE A 79 2.64 -3.60 -10.06
C ILE A 79 2.21 -2.29 -9.41
N VAL A 80 2.68 -2.02 -8.18
CA VAL A 80 2.35 -0.80 -7.43
C VAL A 80 2.85 0.43 -8.17
N LEU A 81 4.10 0.44 -8.66
CA LEU A 81 4.64 1.57 -9.42
C LEU A 81 3.89 1.77 -10.72
N TYR A 82 3.55 0.69 -11.44
CA TYR A 82 2.74 0.78 -12.65
C TYR A 82 1.42 1.49 -12.38
N PHE A 83 0.67 1.09 -11.36
CA PHE A 83 -0.62 1.72 -11.01
C PHE A 83 -0.45 3.14 -10.44
N ALA A 84 0.62 3.40 -9.69
CA ALA A 84 0.90 4.73 -9.13
C ALA A 84 1.19 5.77 -10.23
N TYR A 85 1.94 5.39 -11.27
CA TYR A 85 2.22 6.26 -12.41
C TYR A 85 1.19 6.14 -13.54
N PHE A 86 0.20 5.25 -13.42
CA PHE A 86 -0.80 5.05 -14.45
C PHE A 86 -1.63 6.32 -14.64
N PRO A 87 -1.54 6.99 -15.81
CA PRO A 87 -2.21 8.26 -16.03
C PRO A 87 -3.69 8.05 -16.39
N SER A 88 -4.48 7.49 -15.47
CA SER A 88 -5.92 7.39 -15.68
C SER A 88 -6.59 8.72 -15.34
N ARG A 89 -7.38 9.24 -16.29
CA ARG A 89 -8.24 10.41 -16.09
C ARG A 89 -9.20 10.23 -14.92
N LEU A 90 -9.63 8.99 -14.66
CA LEU A 90 -10.52 8.64 -13.54
C LEU A 90 -9.81 8.82 -12.19
N VAL A 91 -8.57 8.36 -12.07
CA VAL A 91 -7.77 8.48 -10.83
C VAL A 91 -7.47 9.95 -10.53
N ARG A 92 -7.18 10.77 -11.55
CA ARG A 92 -6.99 12.22 -11.34
C ARG A 92 -8.28 12.95 -10.97
N ASN A 93 -9.42 12.49 -11.48
CA ASN A 93 -10.72 13.06 -11.11
C ASN A 93 -11.15 12.68 -9.69
N TYR A 94 -10.64 11.57 -9.13
CA TYR A 94 -10.90 11.17 -7.75
C TYR A 94 -10.52 12.26 -6.74
N ASN A 95 -9.38 12.92 -6.95
CA ASN A 95 -8.90 14.02 -6.10
C ASN A 95 -9.84 15.24 -6.09
N ARG A 96 -10.80 15.34 -7.01
CA ARG A 96 -11.79 16.43 -7.02
C ARG A 96 -12.89 16.24 -5.96
N PHE A 97 -13.08 15.01 -5.48
CA PHE A 97 -14.12 14.70 -4.50
C PHE A 97 -13.62 14.83 -3.05
N GLY A 98 -12.31 14.81 -2.81
CA GLY A 98 -11.70 14.99 -1.50
C GLY A 98 -10.40 14.19 -1.32
N ASP A 99 -9.65 14.44 -0.26
CA ASP A 99 -8.48 13.63 0.11
C ASP A 99 -8.88 12.42 0.96
N TYR A 100 -9.69 11.53 0.39
CA TYR A 100 -10.13 10.32 1.08
C TYR A 100 -8.96 9.35 1.35
N SER A 101 -7.88 9.46 0.58
CA SER A 101 -6.65 8.67 0.78
C SER A 101 -6.10 8.83 2.19
N TYR A 102 -6.16 10.04 2.74
CA TYR A 102 -5.71 10.30 4.10
C TYR A 102 -6.55 9.53 5.14
N GLY A 103 -7.88 9.60 5.03
CA GLY A 103 -8.78 8.83 5.89
C GLY A 103 -8.56 7.32 5.76
N VAL A 104 -8.41 6.82 4.54
CA VAL A 104 -8.12 5.38 4.30
C VAL A 104 -6.82 4.97 4.98
N TYR A 105 -5.77 5.78 4.90
CA TYR A 105 -4.49 5.51 5.55
C TYR A 105 -4.61 5.39 7.09
N ILE A 106 -5.39 6.25 7.72
CA ILE A 106 -5.59 6.23 9.18
C ILE A 106 -6.47 5.05 9.61
N TYR A 107 -7.60 4.85 8.94
CA TYR A 107 -8.63 3.92 9.44
C TYR A 107 -8.44 2.47 8.98
N ALA A 108 -7.71 2.21 7.88
CA ALA A 108 -7.59 0.85 7.34
C ALA A 108 -7.05 -0.16 8.36
N PHE A 109 -5.95 0.16 9.04
CA PHE A 109 -5.32 -0.75 10.00
C PHE A 109 -6.21 -1.05 11.22
N PRO A 110 -6.73 -0.06 11.98
CA PRO A 110 -7.58 -0.35 13.13
C PRO A 110 -8.86 -1.10 12.75
N VAL A 111 -9.48 -0.77 11.60
CA VAL A 111 -10.64 -1.51 11.09
C VAL A 111 -10.29 -2.98 10.84
N GLN A 112 -9.15 -3.25 10.19
CA GLN A 112 -8.69 -4.63 9.96
C GLN A 112 -8.41 -5.37 11.27
N GLN A 113 -7.82 -4.72 12.27
CA GLN A 113 -7.58 -5.32 13.59
C GLN A 113 -8.88 -5.62 14.32
N CYS A 114 -9.85 -4.70 14.30
CA CYS A 114 -11.18 -4.93 14.88
C CYS A 114 -11.88 -6.12 14.20
N LEU A 115 -11.86 -6.20 12.87
CA LEU A 115 -12.43 -7.33 12.14
C LEU A 115 -11.73 -8.65 12.46
N ALA A 116 -10.39 -8.65 12.54
CA ALA A 116 -9.62 -9.84 12.89
C ALA A 116 -9.92 -10.33 14.32
N PHE A 117 -10.14 -9.39 15.25
CA PHE A 117 -10.49 -9.69 16.64
C PHE A 117 -11.93 -10.20 16.78
N MET A 118 -12.89 -9.53 16.12
CA MET A 118 -14.32 -9.87 16.22
C MET A 118 -14.70 -11.12 15.41
N MET A 119 -13.97 -11.42 14.34
CA MET A 119 -14.20 -12.55 13.45
C MET A 119 -12.94 -13.41 13.32
N PRO A 120 -12.60 -14.22 14.35
CA PRO A 120 -11.45 -15.13 14.27
C PRO A 120 -11.60 -16.06 13.06
N GLY A 121 -10.55 -16.15 12.24
CA GLY A 121 -10.56 -16.97 11.03
C GLY A 121 -11.31 -16.37 9.83
N ILE A 122 -11.61 -15.07 9.86
CA ILE A 122 -12.17 -14.35 8.70
C ILE A 122 -11.35 -14.63 7.43
N SER A 123 -12.04 -15.05 6.37
CA SER A 123 -11.39 -15.30 5.09
C SER A 123 -10.78 -14.02 4.51
N VAL A 124 -9.70 -14.13 3.73
CA VAL A 124 -9.05 -12.98 3.10
C VAL A 124 -10.04 -12.17 2.25
N ARG A 125 -10.95 -12.84 1.53
CA ARG A 125 -11.98 -12.19 0.73
C ARG A 125 -12.92 -11.34 1.58
N ASN A 126 -13.40 -11.89 2.70
CA ASN A 126 -14.29 -11.18 3.61
C ASN A 126 -13.57 -10.04 4.31
N MET A 127 -12.31 -10.25 4.70
CA MET A 127 -11.47 -9.19 5.27
C MET A 127 -11.35 -8.02 4.29
N ILE A 128 -11.00 -8.27 3.02
CA ILE A 128 -10.90 -7.22 2.00
C ILE A 128 -12.24 -6.49 1.85
N PHE A 129 -13.34 -7.23 1.70
CA PHE A 129 -14.66 -6.62 1.48
C PHE A 129 -15.08 -5.75 2.66
N PHE A 130 -15.13 -6.29 3.88
CA PHE A 130 -15.58 -5.54 5.05
C PHE A 130 -14.63 -4.41 5.42
N SER A 131 -13.31 -4.66 5.41
CA SER A 131 -12.34 -3.63 5.77
C SER A 131 -12.38 -2.47 4.79
N LEU A 132 -12.48 -2.74 3.48
CA LEU A 132 -12.59 -1.69 2.47
C LEU A 132 -13.88 -0.89 2.63
N SER A 133 -15.03 -1.55 2.77
CA SER A 133 -16.32 -0.87 2.92
C SER A 133 -16.35 0.02 4.17
N ILE A 134 -15.97 -0.51 5.33
CA ILE A 134 -15.99 0.24 6.59
C ILE A 134 -14.98 1.39 6.54
N THR A 135 -13.76 1.13 6.08
CA THR A 135 -12.71 2.16 5.98
C THR A 135 -13.12 3.29 5.05
N LEU A 136 -13.74 2.99 3.89
CA LEU A 136 -14.21 4.03 2.97
C LEU A 136 -15.29 4.90 3.60
N VAL A 137 -16.26 4.31 4.31
CA VAL A 137 -17.30 5.07 5.01
C VAL A 137 -16.68 6.00 6.06
N LEU A 138 -15.74 5.50 6.86
CA LEU A 138 -15.02 6.30 7.86
C LEU A 138 -14.17 7.39 7.22
N ALA A 139 -13.48 7.10 6.11
CA ALA A 139 -12.69 8.08 5.38
C ALA A 139 -13.54 9.21 4.80
N ILE A 140 -14.70 8.88 4.22
CA ILE A 140 -15.66 9.86 3.70
C ILE A 140 -16.23 10.71 4.85
N ALA A 141 -16.61 10.09 5.97
CA ALA A 141 -17.11 10.80 7.13
C ALA A 141 -16.04 11.74 7.72
N SER A 142 -14.81 11.26 7.86
CA SER A 142 -13.66 12.02 8.36
C SER A 142 -13.35 13.23 7.48
N TRP A 143 -13.36 13.05 6.15
CA TRP A 143 -13.15 14.15 5.21
C TRP A 143 -14.19 15.25 5.39
N ASN A 144 -15.47 14.87 5.41
CA ASN A 144 -16.58 15.82 5.44
C ASN A 144 -16.73 16.52 6.80
N LEU A 145 -16.46 15.82 7.91
CA LEU A 145 -16.69 16.33 9.27
C LEU A 145 -15.46 17.01 9.87
N VAL A 146 -14.26 16.48 9.63
CA VAL A 146 -13.05 16.92 10.33
C VAL A 146 -12.08 17.59 9.36
N GLU A 147 -11.63 16.84 8.35
CA GLU A 147 -10.46 17.21 7.57
C GLU A 147 -10.69 18.45 6.71
N ARG A 148 -11.83 18.53 6.02
CA ARG A 148 -12.20 19.69 5.22
C ARG A 148 -12.24 20.97 6.06
N HIS A 149 -12.77 20.90 7.28
CA HIS A 149 -12.85 22.06 8.18
C HIS A 149 -11.47 22.45 8.73
N ALA A 150 -10.67 21.47 9.13
CA ALA A 150 -9.30 21.70 9.61
C ALA A 150 -8.42 22.36 8.55
N LEU A 151 -8.51 21.92 7.29
CA LEU A 151 -7.75 22.51 6.18
C LEU A 151 -8.15 23.96 5.88
N LEU A 152 -9.44 24.30 5.99
CA LEU A 152 -9.92 25.68 5.85
C LEU A 152 -9.36 26.59 6.95
N LEU A 153 -9.29 26.09 8.19
CA LEU A 153 -8.71 26.83 9.32
C LEU A 153 -7.20 27.01 9.14
N LYS A 154 -6.48 25.98 8.68
CA LYS A 154 -5.06 26.07 8.35
C LYS A 154 -4.80 27.12 7.27
N GLY A 155 -5.59 27.14 6.20
CA GLY A 155 -5.46 28.13 5.13
C GLY A 155 -5.63 29.57 5.62
N LYS A 156 -6.59 29.80 6.52
CA LYS A 156 -6.80 31.11 7.16
C LYS A 156 -5.62 31.49 8.06
N SER A 157 -5.13 30.56 8.89
CA SER A 157 -4.00 30.79 9.78
C SER A 157 -2.72 31.12 9.02
N LEU A 158 -2.41 30.39 7.94
CA LEU A 158 -1.23 30.66 7.11
C LEU A 158 -1.32 32.02 6.41
N LYS A 159 -2.52 32.39 5.92
CA LYS A 159 -2.75 33.70 5.32
C LYS A 159 -2.60 34.84 6.34
N TYR A 160 -3.03 34.62 7.58
CA TYR A 160 -2.86 35.56 8.68
C TYR A 160 -1.38 35.72 9.08
N LEU A 161 -0.63 34.62 9.27
CA LEU A 161 0.80 34.65 9.59
C LEU A 161 1.64 35.35 8.51
N GLY A 162 1.34 35.09 7.23
CA GLY A 162 1.97 35.79 6.12
C GLY A 162 1.66 37.30 6.09
N SER A 163 0.50 37.72 6.58
CA SER A 163 0.13 39.15 6.67
C SER A 163 0.84 39.91 7.80
N ILE A 164 1.30 39.21 8.83
CA ILE A 164 2.06 39.78 9.96
C ILE A 164 3.59 39.60 9.81
N GLY A 165 4.06 39.18 8.63
CA GLY A 165 5.49 39.08 8.31
C GLY A 165 6.23 37.90 8.95
N VAL A 166 5.52 36.95 9.56
CA VAL A 166 6.11 35.74 10.13
C VAL A 166 6.23 34.70 9.01
N ARG A 167 7.46 34.48 8.52
CA ARG A 167 7.79 33.42 7.55
C ARG A 167 8.22 32.15 8.28
#